data_AF-M1BZE7-F1
#
_entry.id   AF-M1BZE7-F1
#
_cell.length_a   1.000
_cell.length_b   1.000
_cell.length_c   1.000
_cell.angle_alpha   90.00
_cell.angle_beta   90.00
_cell.angle_gamma   90.00
#
_symmetry.space_group_name_H-M   'P 1'
#
loop_
_entity.id
_entity.type
_entity.pdbx_description
1 polymer ?
#
loop_
_entity_poly.entity_id
_entity_poly.type
_entity_poly.pdbx_seq_one_letter_code
_entity_poly.pdbx_strand_id
1 'polypeptide(L)' 'METDSLIIKKFLDVIWEVPWTISGDIRAMKRELEHREVNVVHIYREENKLAGFLSNIVVDVAGPLLIHFNDFQ' A
#
# COMPACT_ATOMS: atom_id res chain seq x y z
N MET A 1 -5.87 -10.64 3.21
CA MET A 1 -5.81 -9.21 2.81
C MET A 1 -5.65 -9.16 1.31
N GLU A 2 -6.48 -8.39 0.63
CA GLU A 2 -6.45 -8.24 -0.83
C GLU A 2 -5.83 -6.88 -1.20
N THR A 3 -5.06 -6.83 -2.29
CA THR A 3 -4.47 -5.60 -2.82
C THR A 3 -4.35 -5.64 -4.34
N ASP A 4 -4.65 -4.54 -5.00
CA ASP A 4 -4.37 -4.34 -6.43
C ASP A 4 -2.97 -3.74 -6.69
N SER A 5 -2.17 -3.53 -5.64
CA SER A 5 -0.78 -3.12 -5.77
C SER A 5 0.16 -4.32 -5.84
N LEU A 6 0.51 -4.70 -7.07
CA LEU A 6 1.49 -5.77 -7.30
C LEU A 6 2.86 -5.42 -6.69
N ILE A 7 3.23 -4.14 -6.70
CA ILE A 7 4.50 -3.65 -6.15
C ILE A 7 4.59 -3.96 -4.65
N ILE A 8 3.56 -3.60 -3.88
CA ILE A 8 3.51 -3.87 -2.44
C ILE A 8 3.57 -5.38 -2.19
N LYS A 9 2.83 -6.18 -2.96
CA LYS A 9 2.88 -7.64 -2.86
C LYS A 9 4.30 -8.18 -3.06
N LYS A 10 5.04 -7.72 -4.08
CA LYS A 10 6.42 -8.16 -4.34
C LYS A 10 7.41 -7.77 -3.24
N PHE A 11 7.24 -6.60 -2.62
CA PHE A 11 8.07 -6.17 -1.49
C PHE A 11 7.78 -6.94 -0.20
N LEU A 12 6.50 -7.23 0.07
CA LEU A 12 6.10 -8.04 1.22
C LEU A 12 6.59 -9.47 1.10
N ASP A 13 6.51 -10.06 -0.10
CA ASP A 13 7.02 -11.41 -0.40
C ASP A 13 8.55 -11.50 -0.45
N VAL A 14 9.26 -10.38 -0.27
CA VAL A 14 10.74 -10.32 -0.34
C VAL A 14 11.28 -10.78 -1.72
N ILE A 15 10.47 -10.62 -2.77
CA ILE A 15 10.88 -10.96 -4.16
C ILE A 15 11.68 -9.81 -4.76
N TRP A 16 11.29 -8.57 -4.45
CA TRP A 16 11.97 -7.36 -4.95
C TRP A 16 12.66 -6.61 -3.81
N GLU A 17 13.80 -5.99 -4.13
CA GLU A 17 14.47 -5.06 -3.22
C GLU A 17 13.62 -3.82 -2.99
N VAL A 18 13.52 -3.42 -1.72
CA VAL A 18 12.71 -2.27 -1.32
C VAL A 18 13.54 -1.00 -1.46
N PRO A 19 13.11 -0.01 -2.27
CA PRO A 19 13.76 1.29 -2.34
C PRO A 19 13.81 1.95 -0.95
N TRP A 20 14.92 2.65 -0.66
CA TRP A 20 15.10 3.30 0.64
C TRP A 20 13.94 4.23 1.01
N THR A 21 13.40 4.95 0.01
CA THR A 21 12.33 5.94 0.15
C THR A 21 11.05 5.39 0.78
N ILE A 22 10.73 4.11 0.60
CA ILE A 22 9.52 3.48 1.14
C ILE A 22 9.84 2.36 2.14
N SER A 23 11.12 2.21 2.49
CA SER A 23 11.59 1.10 3.33
C SER A 23 11.03 1.14 4.76
N GLY A 24 10.68 2.35 5.24
CA GLY A 24 9.98 2.55 6.51
C GLY A 24 8.59 1.92 6.47
N ASP A 25 7.79 2.28 5.46
CA ASP A 25 6.40 1.82 5.31
C ASP A 25 6.31 0.31 5.12
N ILE A 26 7.17 -0.26 4.27
CA ILE A 26 7.21 -1.71 4.06
C ILE A 26 7.54 -2.43 5.37
N ARG A 27 8.45 -1.89 6.19
CA ARG A 27 8.82 -2.50 7.48
C ARG A 27 7.70 -2.40 8.50
N ALA A 28 6.99 -1.27 8.54
CA ALA A 28 5.81 -1.09 9.38
C ALA A 28 4.72 -2.10 9.01
N MET A 29 4.41 -2.23 7.72
CA MET A 29 3.45 -3.24 7.23
C MET A 29 3.86 -4.66 7.60
N LYS A 30 5.13 -5.03 7.45
CA LYS A 30 5.63 -6.36 7.84
C LYS A 30 5.41 -6.62 9.33
N ARG A 31 5.70 -5.67 10.21
CA ARG A 31 5.49 -5.81 11.67
C ARG A 31 4.01 -6.01 12.03
N GLU A 32 3.12 -5.29 11.36
CA GLU A 32 1.67 -5.44 11.56
C GLU A 32 1.15 -6.80 11.07
N LEU A 33 1.78 -7.36 10.04
CA LEU A 33 1.47 -8.67 9.48
C LEU A 33 2.13 -9.83 10.27
N GLU A 34 3.31 -9.63 10.86
CA GLU A 34 4.08 -10.66 11.58
C GLU A 34 3.28 -11.33 12.71
N HIS A 35 2.38 -10.59 13.36
CA HIS A 35 1.58 -11.07 14.48
C HIS A 35 0.20 -11.58 14.06
N ARG A 36 -0.09 -11.65 12.76
CA ARG A 36 -1.40 -12.00 12.21
C ARG A 36 -1.25 -13.09 11.17
N GLU A 37 -2.10 -14.11 11.20
CA GLU A 37 -2.15 -15.13 10.15
C GLU A 37 -2.89 -14.57 8.92
N VAL A 38 -2.26 -13.59 8.26
CA VAL A 38 -2.84 -12.86 7.12
C VAL A 38 -2.06 -13.18 5.86
N ASN A 39 -2.72 -13.86 4.92
CA ASN A 39 -2.20 -13.98 3.57
C ASN A 39 -2.51 -12.70 2.77
N VAL A 40 -1.49 -12.10 2.17
CA VAL A 40 -1.63 -10.96 1.26
C VAL A 40 -1.73 -11.49 -0.17
N VAL A 41 -2.86 -11.25 -0.82
CA VAL A 41 -3.18 -11.74 -2.16
C VAL A 41 -3.32 -10.55 -3.12
N HIS A 42 -2.77 -10.68 -4.32
CA HIS A 42 -2.96 -9.68 -5.36
C HIS A 42 -4.24 -9.97 -6.15
N ILE A 43 -5.10 -8.96 -6.30
CA ILE A 43 -6.34 -9.03 -7.07
C ILE A 43 -6.34 -7.97 -8.18
N TYR A 44 -7.19 -8.14 -9.20
CA TYR A 44 -7.31 -7.14 -10.25
C TYR A 44 -7.97 -5.86 -9.71
N ARG A 45 -7.60 -4.71 -10.26
CA ARG A 45 -8.18 -3.40 -9.89
C ARG A 45 -9.70 -3.37 -10.02
N GLU A 46 -10.25 -4.10 -10.98
CA GLU A 46 -11.69 -4.23 -11.20
C GLU A 46 -12.40 -4.97 -10.06
N GLU A 47 -11.68 -5.78 -9.28
CA GLU A 47 -12.21 -6.49 -8.12
C GLU A 47 -12.03 -5.64 -6.84
N ASN A 48 -11.08 -4.69 -6.82
CA ASN A 48 -10.79 -3.80 -5.70
C ASN A 48 -11.53 -2.44 -5.76
N LYS A 49 -12.79 -2.43 -6.25
CA LYS A 49 -13.51 -1.16 -6.55
C LYS A 49 -13.74 -0.28 -5.32
N LEU A 50 -14.00 -0.88 -4.16
CA LEU A 50 -14.27 -0.12 -2.93
C LEU A 50 -13.03 0.65 -2.45
N ALA A 51 -11.88 -0.02 -2.38
CA ALA A 51 -10.63 0.64 -1.98
C ALA A 51 -10.20 1.68 -3.03
N GLY A 52 -10.41 1.40 -4.33
CA GLY A 52 -10.19 2.36 -5.39
C GLY A 52 -11.08 3.60 -5.27
N PHE A 53 -12.37 3.41 -4.99
CA PHE A 53 -13.32 4.50 -4.78
C PHE A 53 -12.94 5.38 -3.60
N LEU A 54 -12.57 4.78 -2.46
CA LEU A 54 -12.12 5.53 -1.28
C LEU A 54 -10.80 6.28 -1.55
N SER A 55 -9.84 5.65 -2.22
CA SER A 55 -8.58 6.28 -2.61
C SER A 55 -8.83 7.50 -3.52
N ASN A 56 -9.74 7.38 -4.48
CA ASN A 56 -10.09 8.49 -5.37
C ASN A 56 -10.73 9.64 -4.58
N ILE A 57 -11.63 9.38 -3.64
CA ILE A 57 -12.20 10.43 -2.77
C ILE A 57 -11.10 11.17 -2.02
N VAL A 58 -10.14 10.44 -1.44
CA VAL A 58 -9.03 11.07 -0.70
C VAL A 58 -8.21 11.97 -1.61
N VAL A 59 -7.89 11.51 -2.83
CA VAL A 59 -7.17 12.30 -3.83
C VAL A 59 -7.97 13.55 -4.24
N ASP A 60 -9.28 13.41 -4.44
CA ASP A 60 -10.15 14.51 -4.85
C ASP A 60 -10.34 15.56 -3.74
N VAL A 61 -10.43 15.11 -2.48
CA VAL A 61 -10.69 15.99 -1.32
C VAL A 61 -9.40 16.64 -0.80
N ALA A 62 -8.32 15.87 -0.65
CA ALA A 62 -7.05 16.40 -0.17
C ALA A 62 -6.28 17.14 -1.27
N GLY A 63 -6.56 16.82 -2.54
CA GLY A 63 -5.79 17.27 -3.68
C GLY A 63 -4.43 16.57 -3.78
N PRO A 64 -3.88 16.38 -4.99
CA PRO A 64 -2.63 15.66 -5.19
C PRO A 64 -1.43 16.34 -4.51
N LEU A 65 -1.50 17.65 -4.27
CA LEU A 65 -0.43 18.42 -3.65
C LEU A 65 -0.32 18.15 -2.13
N LEU A 66 -1.45 17.97 -1.43
CA LEU A 66 -1.47 17.78 0.03
C LEU A 66 -1.04 16.36 0.44
N ILE A 67 -1.29 15.37 -0.42
CA ILE A 67 -0.86 13.98 -0.21
C ILE A 67 0.68 13.87 -0.24
N HIS A 68 1.36 14.73 -1.01
CA HIS A 68 2.83 14.79 -1.05
C HIS A 68 3.49 15.42 0.19
N PHE A 69 2.76 16.21 1.01
CA PHE A 69 3.37 16.96 2.13
C PHE A 69 3.44 16.19 3.45
N ASN A 70 2.66 15.12 3.63
CA ASN A 70 2.71 14.33 4.86
C ASN A 70 3.81 13.25 4.89
N ASP A 71 4.61 13.12 3.82
CA ASP A 71 5.76 12.21 3.76
C ASP A 71 7.08 12.84 4.28
N PHE A 72 7.04 14.08 4.79
CA PHE A 72 8.22 14.83 5.27
C PHE A 72 8.04 15.51 6.64
N GLN A 73 7.35 14.89 7.58
CA GLN A 73 7.42 15.27 9.01
C GLN A 73 7.71 14.09 9.93
#